data_AF-A0A3S9YL39-F1
#
_entry.id   AF-A0A3S9YL39-F1
#
_cell.length_a   1.000
_cell.length_b   1.000
_cell.length_c   1.000
_cell.angle_alpha   90.00
_cell.angle_beta   90.00
_cell.angle_gamma   90.00
#
_symmetry.space_group_name_H-M   'P 1'
#
loop_
_entity.id
_entity.type
_entity.pdbx_description
1 polymer ?
#
loop_
_entity_poly.entity_id
_entity_poly.type
_entity_poly.pdbx_seq_one_letter_code
_entity_poly.pdbx_strand_id
1 'polypeptide(L)'
;MTMIYVLDGRRIHSLEDFWLVMGEAVNGPGGYFGRNLDAFNDCLAGGFGTPDDGDFAVEWRDHAYSQQALGYAETARQLEIRLGRCHHTNRPRVAKELAAARADEGPTVFDWLVTTFDEQVPGALVLR
;
A
#
# COMPACT_ATOMS: atom_id res chain seq x y z
N MET A 1 19.32 -11.97 11.24
CA MET A 1 18.19 -12.39 12.13
C MET A 1 17.06 -11.56 11.61
N THR A 2 16.16 -12.17 10.86
CA THR A 2 15.17 -11.42 10.09
C THR A 2 14.25 -10.66 11.02
N MET A 3 14.19 -9.35 10.84
CA MET A 3 13.26 -8.50 11.58
C MET A 3 11.85 -8.66 11.00
N ILE A 4 10.86 -8.92 11.84
CA ILE A 4 9.48 -9.14 11.40
C ILE A 4 8.61 -7.98 11.86
N TYR A 5 8.05 -7.26 10.90
CA TYR A 5 7.02 -6.25 11.12
C TYR A 5 5.63 -6.87 10.90
N VAL A 6 4.67 -6.52 11.75
CA VAL A 6 3.33 -7.13 11.69
C VAL A 6 2.29 -6.05 11.40
N LEU A 7 1.51 -6.26 10.34
CA LEU A 7 0.33 -5.47 10.04
C LEU A 7 -0.91 -6.25 10.47
N ASP A 8 -1.79 -5.60 11.23
CA ASP A 8 -3.13 -6.13 11.53
C ASP A 8 -4.11 -5.63 10.47
N GLY A 9 -4.47 -6.52 9.54
CA GLY A 9 -5.37 -6.23 8.42
C GLY A 9 -6.77 -5.78 8.84
N ARG A 10 -7.20 -6.10 10.07
CA ARG A 10 -8.49 -5.65 10.60
C ARG A 10 -8.51 -4.16 10.93
N ARG A 11 -7.35 -3.53 11.05
CA ARG A 11 -7.21 -2.08 11.29
C ARG A 11 -7.16 -1.26 10.01
N ILE A 12 -7.11 -1.91 8.84
CA ILE A 12 -6.89 -1.26 7.55
C ILE A 12 -8.20 -1.26 6.78
N HIS A 13 -8.90 -0.11 6.82
CA HIS A 13 -10.18 0.08 6.13
C HIS A 13 -10.06 0.99 4.89
N SER A 14 -8.91 1.64 4.72
CA SER A 14 -8.59 2.57 3.65
C SER A 14 -7.09 2.58 3.37
N LEU A 15 -6.69 3.16 2.24
CA LEU A 15 -5.27 3.30 1.91
C LEU A 15 -4.53 4.17 2.94
N GLU A 16 -5.21 5.17 3.50
CA GLU A 16 -4.69 6.03 4.55
C GLU A 16 -4.44 5.25 5.85
N ASP A 17 -5.31 4.31 6.21
CA ASP A 17 -5.09 3.42 7.36
C ASP A 17 -3.89 2.51 7.13
N PHE A 18 -3.68 2.02 5.90
CA PHE A 18 -2.50 1.21 5.57
C PHE A 18 -1.21 1.98 5.86
N TRP A 19 -1.11 3.26 5.44
CA TRP A 19 0.07 4.09 5.74
C TRP A 19 0.33 4.22 7.24
N LEU A 20 -0.73 4.41 8.03
CA LEU A 20 -0.63 4.51 9.48
C LEU A 20 -0.16 3.20 10.10
N VAL A 21 -0.80 2.08 9.76
CA VAL A 21 -0.47 0.76 10.32
C VAL A 21 0.94 0.34 9.94
N MET A 22 1.36 0.58 8.70
CA MET A 22 2.73 0.31 8.25
C MET A 22 3.76 1.18 8.96
N GLY A 23 3.49 2.49 9.05
CA GLY A 23 4.33 3.43 9.78
C GLY A 23 4.50 3.07 11.26
N GLU A 24 3.41 2.65 11.89
CA GLU A 24 3.42 2.19 13.28
C GLU A 24 4.21 0.91 13.49
N ALA A 25 4.07 -0.05 12.56
CA ALA A 25 4.77 -1.32 12.64
C ALA A 25 6.29 -1.12 12.53
N VAL A 26 6.75 -0.25 11.62
CA VAL A 26 8.18 -0.04 11.38
C VAL A 26 8.80 0.92 12.39
N ASN A 27 8.15 2.06 12.64
CA ASN A 27 8.75 3.20 13.35
C ASN A 27 8.06 3.55 14.67
N GLY A 28 7.16 2.70 15.18
CA GLY A 28 6.44 2.91 16.44
C GLY A 28 5.25 3.85 16.32
N PRO A 29 4.51 4.13 17.41
CA PRO A 29 3.23 4.85 17.37
C PRO A 29 3.28 6.18 16.60
N GLY A 30 2.41 6.35 15.60
CA GLY A 30 2.41 7.53 14.71
C GLY A 30 3.59 7.63 13.75
N GLY A 31 4.39 6.56 13.62
CA GLY A 31 5.56 6.47 12.77
C GLY A 31 5.25 6.67 11.28
N TYR A 32 6.28 7.05 10.53
CA TYR A 32 6.19 7.29 9.09
C TYR A 32 6.77 6.11 8.32
N PHE A 33 6.08 5.63 7.29
CA PHE A 33 6.63 4.70 6.31
C PHE A 33 5.92 4.90 4.95
N GLY A 34 5.95 6.15 4.47
CA GLY A 34 5.21 6.60 3.29
C GLY A 34 3.81 7.15 3.61
N ARG A 35 3.31 8.03 2.73
CA ARG A 35 1.93 8.57 2.75
C ARG A 35 1.25 8.58 1.38
N ASN A 36 1.90 7.93 0.41
CA ASN A 36 1.45 7.68 -0.95
C ASN A 36 2.31 6.54 -1.52
N LEU A 37 1.93 6.00 -2.67
CA LEU A 37 2.62 4.85 -3.28
C LEU A 37 4.09 5.12 -3.61
N ASP A 38 4.43 6.31 -4.14
CA ASP A 38 5.82 6.64 -4.49
C ASP A 38 6.71 6.71 -3.23
N ALA A 39 6.24 7.39 -2.19
CA ALA A 39 6.96 7.50 -0.93
C ALA A 39 7.04 6.15 -0.18
N PHE A 40 6.02 5.31 -0.29
CA PHE A 40 6.03 3.95 0.25
C PHE A 40 7.06 3.08 -0.49
N ASN A 41 7.10 3.17 -1.82
CA ASN A 41 8.09 2.52 -2.66
C ASN A 41 9.52 2.94 -2.27
N ASP A 42 9.76 4.24 -2.08
CA ASP A 42 11.05 4.75 -1.60
C ASP A 42 11.41 4.22 -0.20
N CYS A 43 10.43 4.10 0.70
CA CYS A 43 10.67 3.57 2.05
C CYS A 43 11.08 2.10 2.04
N LEU A 44 10.49 1.28 1.16
CA LEU A 44 10.84 -0.14 1.02
C LEU A 44 12.26 -0.35 0.51
N ALA A 45 12.80 0.60 -0.26
CA ALA A 45 14.19 0.55 -0.74
C ALA A 45 15.24 0.74 0.37
N GLY A 46 14.81 1.06 1.61
CA GLY A 46 15.66 1.12 2.80
C GLY A 46 16.00 2.52 3.29
N GLY A 47 16.54 2.62 4.50
CA GLY A 47 16.91 3.90 5.14
C GLY A 47 15.78 4.62 5.87
N PHE A 48 14.61 4.00 5.99
CA PHE A 48 13.41 4.59 6.61
C PHE A 48 12.88 3.78 7.82
N GLY A 49 13.77 3.09 8.54
CA GLY A 49 13.45 2.34 9.76
C GLY A 49 13.51 0.81 9.62
N THR A 50 13.68 0.31 8.40
CA THR A 50 14.05 -1.09 8.14
C THR A 50 15.55 -1.31 8.42
N PRO A 51 16.00 -2.56 8.65
CA PRO A 51 17.41 -2.87 8.84
C PRO A 51 18.29 -2.47 7.66
N ASP A 52 19.53 -2.03 7.94
CA ASP A 52 20.50 -1.61 6.92
C ASP A 52 20.96 -2.77 6.01
N ASP A 53 20.89 -4.01 6.50
CA ASP A 53 21.23 -5.21 5.74
C ASP A 53 20.08 -5.72 4.86
N GLY A 54 18.90 -5.08 4.94
CA GLY A 54 17.71 -5.45 4.19
C GLY A 54 17.04 -6.75 4.65
N ASP A 55 17.50 -7.39 5.74
CA ASP A 55 16.95 -8.66 6.26
C ASP A 55 15.69 -8.40 7.11
N PHE A 56 14.57 -8.15 6.45
CA PHE A 56 13.26 -8.00 7.09
C PHE A 56 12.13 -8.69 6.35
N ALA A 57 11.04 -8.93 7.07
CA ALA A 57 9.78 -9.42 6.53
C ALA A 57 8.60 -8.62 7.09
N VAL A 58 7.51 -8.57 6.33
CA VAL A 58 6.24 -7.98 6.72
C VAL A 58 5.17 -9.07 6.73
N GLU A 59 4.67 -9.40 7.92
CA GLU A 59 3.51 -10.28 8.08
C GLU A 59 2.22 -9.45 8.07
N TRP A 60 1.44 -9.56 6.99
CA TRP A 60 0.13 -8.95 6.92
C TRP A 60 -0.93 -9.96 7.37
N ARG A 61 -1.30 -9.89 8.64
CA ARG A 61 -2.23 -10.83 9.28
C ARG A 61 -3.67 -10.39 9.04
N ASP A 62 -4.57 -11.37 8.97
CA ASP A 62 -5.99 -11.12 8.72
C ASP A 62 -6.19 -10.29 7.42
N HIS A 63 -5.33 -10.50 6.42
CA HIS A 63 -5.25 -9.64 5.24
C HIS A 63 -6.56 -9.61 4.44
N ALA A 64 -7.38 -10.66 4.52
CA ALA A 64 -8.67 -10.73 3.83
C ALA A 64 -9.61 -9.57 4.22
N TYR A 65 -9.55 -9.07 5.46
CA TYR A 65 -10.33 -7.90 5.88
C TYR A 65 -9.89 -6.65 5.13
N SER A 66 -8.58 -6.41 5.09
CA SER A 66 -8.01 -5.29 4.34
C SER A 66 -8.15 -5.45 2.84
N GLN A 67 -8.06 -6.67 2.30
CA GLN A 67 -8.26 -6.94 0.88
C GLN A 67 -9.68 -6.57 0.44
N GLN A 68 -10.69 -6.90 1.25
CA GLN A 68 -12.06 -6.48 1.01
C GLN A 68 -12.20 -4.95 1.08
N ALA A 69 -11.61 -4.32 2.11
CA ALA A 69 -11.71 -2.87 2.31
C ALA A 69 -10.97 -2.08 1.22
N LEU A 70 -9.81 -2.55 0.79
CA LEU A 70 -8.95 -1.97 -0.25
C LEU A 70 -9.32 -2.43 -1.67
N GLY A 71 -10.49 -3.03 -1.85
CA GLY A 71 -11.01 -3.47 -3.15
C GLY A 71 -11.44 -2.31 -4.07
N TYR A 72 -12.30 -2.61 -5.04
CA TYR A 72 -12.68 -1.66 -6.09
C TYR A 72 -13.32 -0.36 -5.59
N ALA A 73 -14.10 -0.40 -4.51
CA ALA A 73 -14.71 0.81 -3.93
C ALA A 73 -13.65 1.82 -3.45
N GLU A 74 -12.65 1.34 -2.70
CA GLU A 74 -11.54 2.18 -2.26
C GLU A 74 -10.65 2.59 -3.43
N THR A 75 -10.47 1.70 -4.41
CA THR A 75 -9.69 1.97 -5.62
C THR A 75 -10.30 3.11 -6.43
N ALA A 76 -11.61 3.09 -6.64
CA ALA A 76 -12.34 4.17 -7.28
C ALA A 76 -12.20 5.48 -6.50
N ARG A 77 -12.34 5.44 -5.16
CA ARG A 77 -12.16 6.64 -4.31
C ARG A 77 -10.77 7.24 -4.47
N GLN A 78 -9.72 6.43 -4.44
CA GLN A 78 -8.34 6.90 -4.58
C GLN A 78 -8.06 7.45 -5.99
N LEU A 79 -8.64 6.84 -7.03
CA LEU A 79 -8.52 7.32 -8.41
C LEU A 79 -9.29 8.63 -8.63
N GLU A 80 -10.43 8.85 -7.98
CA GLU A 80 -11.14 10.14 -7.99
C GLU A 80 -10.30 11.26 -7.37
N ILE A 81 -9.70 10.99 -6.20
CA ILE A 81 -8.79 11.92 -5.53
C ILE A 81 -7.60 12.24 -6.45
N ARG A 82 -6.99 11.21 -7.05
CA ARG A 82 -5.87 11.34 -7.98
C ARG A 82 -6.28 12.15 -9.21
N LEU A 83 -7.46 11.91 -9.79
CA LEU A 83 -7.98 12.65 -10.94
C LEU A 83 -8.18 14.14 -10.62
N GLY A 84 -8.55 14.46 -9.38
CA GLY A 84 -8.69 15.84 -8.92
C GLY A 84 -7.35 16.59 -8.77
N ARG A 85 -6.22 15.88 -8.63
CA ARG A 85 -4.91 16.45 -8.28
C ARG A 85 -3.82 16.24 -9.33
N CYS A 86 -4.00 15.27 -10.23
CA CYS A 86 -2.96 14.91 -11.19
C CYS A 86 -2.77 15.99 -12.27
N HIS A 87 -1.55 16.08 -12.80
CA HIS A 87 -1.24 16.91 -13.96
C HIS A 87 -2.18 16.63 -15.14
N HIS A 88 -2.52 17.64 -15.93
CA HIS A 88 -3.55 17.53 -16.97
C HIS A 88 -3.26 16.44 -18.02
N THR A 89 -1.98 16.16 -18.30
CA THR A 89 -1.54 15.09 -19.22
C THR A 89 -1.86 13.69 -18.71
N ASN A 90 -1.93 13.50 -17.40
CA ASN A 90 -2.26 12.21 -16.78
C ASN A 90 -3.77 11.99 -16.63
N ARG A 91 -4.59 13.05 -16.71
CA ARG A 91 -6.04 12.97 -16.49
C ARG A 91 -6.73 11.92 -17.37
N PRO A 92 -6.45 11.81 -18.69
CA PRO A 92 -7.10 10.78 -19.52
C PRO A 92 -6.79 9.36 -19.05
N ARG A 93 -5.54 9.10 -18.64
CA ARG A 93 -5.13 7.81 -18.09
C ARG A 93 -5.85 7.50 -16.78
N VAL A 94 -5.81 8.44 -15.83
CA VAL A 94 -6.45 8.25 -14.51
C VAL A 94 -7.96 8.12 -14.63
N ALA A 95 -8.60 8.85 -15.54
CA ALA A 95 -10.03 8.71 -15.81
C ALA A 95 -10.39 7.33 -16.38
N LYS A 96 -9.53 6.77 -17.25
CA LYS A 96 -9.69 5.40 -17.77
C LYS A 96 -9.55 4.36 -16.65
N GLU A 97 -8.54 4.50 -15.80
CA GLU A 97 -8.34 3.63 -14.64
C GLU A 97 -9.55 3.71 -13.69
N LEU A 98 -10.07 4.91 -13.42
CA LEU A 98 -11.26 5.10 -12.59
C LEU A 98 -12.50 4.41 -13.19
N ALA A 99 -12.69 4.51 -14.51
CA ALA A 99 -13.79 3.84 -15.20
C ALA A 99 -13.67 2.32 -15.10
N ALA A 100 -12.47 1.77 -15.25
CA ALA A 100 -12.21 0.34 -15.09
C ALA A 100 -12.48 -0.12 -13.65
N ALA A 101 -11.96 0.59 -12.64
CA ALA A 101 -12.18 0.25 -11.24
C ALA A 101 -13.67 0.28 -10.86
N ARG A 102 -14.46 1.22 -11.40
CA ARG A 102 -15.92 1.27 -11.20
C ARG A 102 -16.69 0.15 -11.91
N ALA A 103 -16.07 -0.50 -12.88
CA ALA A 103 -16.59 -1.68 -13.56
C ALA A 103 -16.06 -2.99 -12.95
N ASP A 104 -15.40 -2.92 -11.79
CA ASP A 104 -14.72 -4.03 -11.14
C ASP A 104 -13.66 -4.69 -12.04
N GLU A 105 -12.93 -3.86 -12.79
CA GLU A 105 -11.84 -4.26 -13.69
C GLU A 105 -10.50 -3.64 -13.29
N GLY A 106 -9.41 -4.39 -13.52
CA GLY A 106 -8.05 -3.95 -13.26
C GLY A 106 -7.58 -4.18 -11.81
N PRO A 107 -6.37 -3.75 -11.48
CA PRO A 107 -5.82 -3.96 -10.15
C PRO A 107 -6.46 -3.01 -9.11
N THR A 108 -6.72 -3.55 -7.92
CA THR A 108 -7.20 -2.83 -6.76
C THR A 108 -6.06 -2.14 -6.00
N VAL A 109 -6.39 -1.29 -5.03
CA VAL A 109 -5.42 -0.71 -4.10
C VAL A 109 -4.66 -1.80 -3.34
N PHE A 110 -5.32 -2.89 -2.94
CA PHE A 110 -4.64 -4.03 -2.34
C PHE A 110 -3.59 -4.61 -3.29
N ASP A 111 -3.94 -4.81 -4.55
CA ASP A 111 -3.02 -5.33 -5.57
C ASP A 111 -1.85 -4.38 -5.84
N TRP A 112 -2.08 -3.06 -5.82
CA TRP A 112 -1.00 -2.08 -5.95
C TRP A 112 0.03 -2.22 -4.83
N LEU A 113 -0.44 -2.35 -3.58
CA LEU A 113 0.44 -2.49 -2.42
C LEU A 113 1.24 -3.80 -2.47
N VAL A 114 0.59 -4.92 -2.79
CA VAL A 114 1.25 -6.22 -2.93
C VAL A 114 2.29 -6.18 -4.05
N THR A 115 1.94 -5.61 -5.20
CA THR A 115 2.87 -5.46 -6.34
C THR A 115 4.07 -4.60 -5.95
N THR A 116 3.87 -3.50 -5.21
CA THR A 116 4.98 -2.66 -4.73
C THR A 116 5.92 -3.43 -3.78
N PHE A 117 5.39 -4.27 -2.89
CA PHE A 117 6.23 -5.16 -2.08
C PHE A 117 7.02 -6.15 -2.94
N ASP A 118 6.36 -6.83 -3.88
CA ASP A 118 6.99 -7.83 -4.75
C ASP A 118 8.08 -7.24 -5.64
N GLU A 119 7.91 -5.99 -6.08
CA GLU A 119 8.90 -5.28 -6.90
C GLU A 119 10.08 -4.75 -6.08
N GLN A 120 9.85 -4.19 -4.89
CA GLN A 120 10.91 -3.54 -4.11
C GLN A 120 11.66 -4.49 -3.19
N VAL A 121 10.95 -5.41 -2.54
CA VAL A 121 11.50 -6.34 -1.56
C VAL A 121 10.94 -7.75 -1.78
N PRO A 122 11.33 -8.41 -2.90
CA PRO A 122 10.76 -9.69 -3.28
C PRO A 122 10.85 -10.75 -2.16
N GLY A 123 9.71 -11.35 -1.81
CA GLY A 123 9.63 -12.37 -0.77
C GLY A 123 9.61 -11.86 0.67
N ALA A 124 9.68 -10.54 0.90
CA ALA A 124 9.56 -9.97 2.24
C ALA A 124 8.11 -9.96 2.75
N LEU A 125 7.10 -9.90 1.86
CA LEU A 125 5.69 -9.88 2.24
C LEU A 125 5.15 -11.30 2.45
N VAL A 126 4.52 -11.53 3.61
CA VAL A 126 3.80 -12.76 3.93
C VAL A 126 2.36 -12.42 4.29
N LEU A 127 1.42 -12.79 3.42
CA LEU A 127 -0.01 -12.68 3.68
C LEU A 127 -0.48 -13.84 4.57
N ARG A 128 -1.19 -13.55 5.67
CA ARG A 128 -1.72 -14.54 6.62
C ARG A 128 -3.18 -14.28 6.98
#